data_AF-A0A381P3J2-F1
#
_entry.id   AF-A0A381P3J2-F1
#
_cell.length_a   1.000
_cell.length_b   1.000
_cell.length_c   1.000
_cell.angle_alpha   90.00
_cell.angle_beta   90.00
_cell.angle_gamma   90.00
#
_symmetry.space_group_name_H-M   'P 1'
#
loop_
_entity.id
_entity.type
_entity.pdbx_description
1 polymer ?
#
loop_
_entity_poly.entity_id
_entity_poly.type
_entity_poly.pdbx_seq_one_letter_code
_entity_poly.pdbx_strand_id
1 'polypeptide(L)'
;VPIALSVFLLVVAAGRAYEAQQTDGSNGPVPAFTPVSYERLLHSDDEPENWLMYSGQYSSQRFSYLDQVTVANANRLRVKWVYQLQDLDRAETTPLVVDGIMYVTESPSTVIALDARTGRVFWRYEHELPEDLNYCCGRNNRGVAVIGT
;
A
#
# COMPACT_ATOMS: atom_id res chain seq x y z
N VAL A 1 34.11 -59.96 -11.75
CA VAL A 1 33.21 -59.19 -10.85
C VAL A 1 32.95 -57.84 -11.51
N PRO A 2 31.84 -57.63 -12.24
CA PRO A 2 31.53 -56.30 -12.75
C PRO A 2 30.84 -55.49 -11.65
N ILE A 3 31.36 -54.28 -11.46
CA ILE A 3 30.94 -53.29 -10.48
C ILE A 3 29.61 -52.68 -10.95
N ALA A 4 28.55 -52.85 -10.18
CA ALA A 4 27.28 -52.17 -10.41
C ALA A 4 27.42 -50.70 -10.00
N LEU A 5 27.33 -49.78 -10.96
CA LEU A 5 27.20 -48.35 -10.69
C LEU A 5 25.75 -48.07 -10.26
N SER A 6 25.57 -47.77 -8.98
CA SER A 6 24.30 -47.30 -8.43
C SER A 6 23.98 -45.91 -8.97
N VAL A 7 22.87 -45.79 -9.70
CA VAL A 7 22.31 -44.51 -10.16
C VAL A 7 21.63 -43.82 -8.97
N PHE A 8 22.19 -42.71 -8.51
CA PHE A 8 21.50 -41.80 -7.59
C PHE A 8 20.44 -41.00 -8.38
N LEU A 9 19.17 -41.31 -8.15
CA LEU A 9 18.06 -40.53 -8.69
C LEU A 9 17.89 -39.26 -7.83
N LEU A 10 18.29 -38.12 -8.38
CA LEU A 10 18.14 -36.82 -7.75
C LEU A 10 16.70 -36.34 -8.00
N VAL A 11 15.83 -36.46 -6.99
CA VAL A 11 14.47 -35.91 -7.05
C VAL A 11 14.58 -34.39 -6.92
N VAL A 12 14.54 -33.69 -8.05
CA VAL A 12 14.35 -32.23 -8.06
C VAL A 12 12.87 -31.99 -7.77
N ALA A 13 12.55 -31.70 -6.52
CA ALA A 13 11.26 -31.11 -6.18
C ALA A 13 11.21 -29.72 -6.84
N ALA A 14 10.41 -29.60 -7.90
CA ALA A 14 10.08 -28.32 -8.49
C ALA A 14 9.21 -27.53 -7.49
N GLY A 15 9.86 -26.92 -6.50
CA GLY A 15 9.27 -25.83 -5.75
C GLY A 15 8.99 -24.73 -6.76
N ARG A 16 7.72 -24.35 -6.94
CA ARG A 16 7.39 -23.10 -7.62
C ARG A 16 8.05 -22.01 -6.80
N ALA A 17 9.18 -21.49 -7.29
CA ALA A 17 9.65 -20.18 -6.87
C ALA A 17 8.46 -19.24 -7.06
N TYR A 18 8.02 -18.63 -5.97
CA TYR A 18 7.10 -17.51 -6.05
C TYR A 18 7.91 -16.40 -6.72
N GLU A 19 7.72 -16.21 -8.02
CA GLU A 19 8.32 -15.08 -8.72
C GLU A 19 7.79 -13.83 -8.03
N ALA A 20 8.68 -13.18 -7.27
CA ALA A 20 8.49 -11.80 -6.87
C ALA A 20 8.16 -11.03 -8.16
N GLN A 21 7.05 -10.29 -8.15
CA GLN A 21 6.73 -9.37 -9.24
C GLN A 21 7.95 -8.48 -9.47
N GLN A 22 8.70 -8.76 -10.52
CA GLN A 22 9.67 -7.83 -11.09
C GLN A 22 8.87 -6.57 -11.40
N THR A 23 9.19 -5.49 -10.69
CA THR A 23 8.71 -4.16 -11.01
C THR A 23 9.43 -3.71 -12.26
N ASP A 24 8.96 -4.23 -13.41
CA ASP A 24 9.27 -3.63 -14.69
C ASP A 24 8.83 -2.16 -14.64
N GLY A 25 9.71 -1.27 -15.07
CA GLY A 25 9.51 0.17 -14.99
C GLY A 25 8.17 0.59 -15.61
N SER A 26 7.25 1.05 -14.75
CA SER A 26 6.50 2.30 -14.94
C SER A 26 6.16 2.71 -16.39
N ASN A 27 5.33 1.98 -17.12
CA ASN A 27 4.90 2.42 -18.46
C ASN A 27 3.70 3.41 -18.44
N GLY A 28 3.64 4.31 -17.46
CA GLY A 28 2.73 5.45 -17.53
C GLY A 28 3.21 6.58 -16.60
N PRO A 29 2.98 7.84 -16.99
CA PRO A 29 3.44 8.97 -16.21
C PRO A 29 2.84 8.93 -14.80
N VAL A 30 3.67 9.25 -13.80
CA VAL A 30 3.16 9.62 -12.47
C VAL A 30 2.29 10.87 -12.69
N PRO A 31 1.03 10.89 -12.24
CA PRO A 31 0.21 12.08 -12.35
C PRO A 31 0.90 13.26 -11.68
N ALA A 32 0.79 14.44 -12.28
CA ALA A 32 1.27 15.67 -11.64
C ALA A 32 0.53 15.85 -10.32
N PHE A 33 1.28 15.99 -9.22
CA PHE A 33 0.69 16.25 -7.91
C PHE A 33 0.31 17.72 -7.80
N THR A 34 -0.94 17.99 -7.50
CA THR A 34 -1.41 19.35 -7.17
C THR A 34 -1.29 19.52 -5.65
N PRO A 35 -0.54 20.52 -5.16
CA PRO A 35 -0.47 20.81 -3.74
C PRO A 35 -1.87 20.96 -3.14
N VAL A 36 -2.10 20.27 -2.03
CA VAL A 36 -3.34 20.37 -1.27
C VAL A 36 -3.25 21.63 -0.43
N SER A 37 -4.22 22.54 -0.59
CA SER A 37 -4.25 23.76 0.20
C SER A 37 -4.83 23.50 1.60
N TYR A 38 -4.54 24.41 2.54
CA TYR A 38 -5.22 24.40 3.84
C TYR A 38 -6.75 24.46 3.72
N GLU A 39 -7.26 25.28 2.80
CA GLU A 39 -8.71 25.41 2.58
C GLU A 39 -9.33 24.10 2.07
N ARG A 40 -8.66 23.40 1.15
CA ARG A 40 -9.10 22.09 0.66
C ARG A 40 -9.20 21.07 1.79
N LEU A 41 -8.29 21.13 2.76
CA LEU A 41 -8.35 20.29 3.96
C LEU A 41 -9.54 20.66 4.86
N LEU A 42 -9.86 21.94 5.02
CA LEU A 42 -11.03 22.37 5.80
C LEU A 42 -12.36 21.87 5.21
N HIS A 43 -12.42 21.77 3.88
CA HIS A 43 -13.59 21.38 3.09
C HIS A 43 -13.45 19.99 2.47
N SER A 44 -12.70 19.08 3.10
CA SER A 44 -12.45 17.76 2.54
C SER A 44 -13.72 16.90 2.35
N ASP A 45 -14.80 17.25 3.03
CA ASP A 45 -16.12 16.63 2.89
C ASP A 45 -16.82 16.93 1.56
N ASP A 46 -16.43 18.00 0.88
CA ASP A 46 -16.95 18.37 -0.45
C ASP A 46 -16.36 17.51 -1.59
N GLU A 47 -15.32 16.70 -1.31
CA GLU A 47 -14.63 15.82 -2.27
C GLU A 47 -14.63 14.35 -1.80
N PRO A 48 -15.78 13.68 -1.75
CA PRO A 48 -15.91 12.35 -1.14
C PRO A 48 -15.14 11.22 -1.86
N GLU A 49 -14.66 11.46 -3.08
CA GLU A 49 -13.74 10.59 -3.81
C GLU A 49 -12.31 10.61 -3.25
N ASN A 50 -11.96 11.60 -2.43
CA ASN A 50 -10.69 11.75 -1.77
C ASN A 50 -10.76 11.35 -0.29
N TRP A 51 -9.60 10.97 0.27
CA TRP A 51 -9.41 10.72 1.70
C TRP A 51 -8.13 11.42 2.14
N LEU A 52 -8.25 12.72 2.44
CA LEU A 52 -7.10 13.63 2.55
C LEU A 52 -6.40 13.57 3.92
N MET A 53 -7.03 12.97 4.93
CA MET A 53 -6.54 12.93 6.31
C MET A 53 -6.67 11.54 6.93
N TYR A 54 -5.98 11.30 8.05
CA TYR A 54 -6.02 10.01 8.76
C TYR A 54 -7.44 9.50 9.05
N SER A 55 -8.38 10.40 9.35
CA SER A 55 -9.79 10.07 9.60
C SER A 55 -10.75 10.63 8.55
N GLY A 56 -10.25 10.93 7.34
CA GLY A 56 -10.99 11.49 6.21
C GLY A 56 -11.11 13.01 6.25
N GLN A 57 -11.53 13.55 7.40
CA GLN A 57 -11.79 14.97 7.64
C GLN A 57 -11.46 15.37 9.09
N TYR A 58 -11.39 16.67 9.37
CA TYR A 58 -11.04 17.19 10.70
C TYR A 58 -11.99 16.75 11.83
N SER A 59 -13.28 16.58 11.53
CA SER A 59 -14.27 16.07 12.51
C SER A 59 -13.98 14.64 12.98
N SER A 60 -13.08 13.93 12.28
CA SER A 60 -12.58 12.59 12.63
C SER A 60 -13.65 11.50 12.71
N GLN A 61 -14.77 11.68 12.02
CA GLN A 61 -15.90 10.73 12.05
C GLN A 61 -15.65 9.45 11.24
N ARG A 62 -14.66 9.44 10.33
CA ARG A 62 -14.38 8.32 9.41
C ARG A 62 -15.63 7.90 8.62
N PHE A 63 -16.45 8.88 8.24
CA PHE A 63 -17.64 8.70 7.44
C PHE A 63 -17.36 9.08 5.98
N SER A 64 -17.92 8.34 5.02
CA SER A 64 -17.83 8.65 3.58
C SER A 64 -19.22 8.91 3.04
N TYR A 65 -19.36 9.97 2.24
CA TYR A 65 -20.60 10.30 1.53
C TYR A 65 -20.81 9.48 0.24
N LEU A 66 -19.85 8.61 -0.14
CA LEU A 66 -20.01 7.71 -1.29
C LEU A 66 -21.07 6.64 -1.01
N ASP A 67 -21.98 6.44 -1.96
CA ASP A 67 -23.14 5.56 -1.80
C ASP A 67 -23.25 4.45 -2.88
N GLN A 68 -22.25 4.33 -3.76
CA GLN A 68 -22.24 3.29 -4.81
C GLN A 68 -22.31 1.88 -4.22
N VAL A 69 -21.65 1.65 -3.08
CA VAL A 69 -21.72 0.39 -2.33
C VAL A 69 -22.73 0.54 -1.20
N THR A 70 -23.75 -0.31 -1.22
CA THR A 70 -24.85 -0.31 -0.26
C THR A 70 -25.05 -1.70 0.33
N VAL A 71 -25.84 -1.81 1.40
CA VAL A 71 -26.22 -3.09 2.00
C VAL A 71 -26.83 -4.05 0.96
N ALA A 72 -27.57 -3.52 -0.02
CA ALA A 72 -28.24 -4.31 -1.05
C ALA A 72 -27.29 -4.91 -2.10
N ASN A 73 -26.08 -4.37 -2.28
CA ASN A 73 -25.15 -4.79 -3.32
C ASN A 73 -23.75 -5.21 -2.81
N ALA A 74 -23.46 -5.06 -1.51
CA ALA A 74 -22.16 -5.40 -0.92
C ALA A 74 -21.75 -6.88 -1.15
N ASN A 75 -22.71 -7.78 -1.28
CA ASN A 75 -22.47 -9.19 -1.61
C ASN A 75 -21.87 -9.41 -3.03
N ARG A 76 -21.89 -8.39 -3.89
CA ARG A 76 -21.33 -8.42 -5.25
C ARG A 76 -19.87 -7.96 -5.31
N LEU A 77 -19.30 -7.48 -4.21
CA LEU A 77 -17.91 -7.02 -4.18
C LEU A 77 -16.93 -8.14 -4.55
N ARG A 78 -15.90 -7.77 -5.29
CA ARG A 78 -14.78 -8.63 -5.68
C ARG A 78 -13.48 -7.86 -5.48
N VAL A 79 -12.42 -8.58 -5.16
CA VAL A 79 -11.07 -7.99 -5.13
C VAL A 79 -10.73 -7.46 -6.52
N LYS A 80 -10.36 -6.18 -6.61
CA LYS A 80 -9.98 -5.54 -7.86
C LYS A 80 -8.47 -5.67 -8.13
N TRP A 81 -7.67 -5.52 -7.09
CA TRP A 81 -6.21 -5.66 -7.11
C TRP A 81 -5.72 -5.93 -5.68
N VAL A 82 -4.51 -6.45 -5.57
CA VAL A 82 -3.80 -6.67 -4.30
C VAL A 82 -2.40 -6.09 -4.45
N TYR A 83 -1.95 -5.35 -3.43
CA TYR A 83 -0.58 -4.92 -3.30
C TYR A 83 0.05 -5.67 -2.12
N GLN A 84 1.13 -6.41 -2.37
CA GLN A 84 1.84 -7.17 -1.34
C GLN A 84 2.88 -6.29 -0.67
N LEU A 85 2.73 -6.07 0.65
CA LEU A 85 3.74 -5.37 1.42
C LEU A 85 5.04 -6.19 1.47
N GLN A 86 6.17 -5.51 1.44
CA GLN A 86 7.49 -6.17 1.47
C GLN A 86 7.90 -6.57 2.89
N ASP A 87 7.57 -5.75 3.89
CA ASP A 87 7.75 -6.10 5.30
C ASP A 87 6.51 -6.88 5.81
N LEU A 88 6.75 -7.94 6.61
CA LEU A 88 5.72 -8.78 7.22
C LEU A 88 5.38 -8.37 8.66
N ASP A 89 5.88 -7.23 9.14
CA ASP A 89 5.49 -6.63 10.41
C ASP A 89 4.06 -6.03 10.36
N ARG A 90 3.63 -5.38 11.43
CA ARG A 90 2.28 -4.85 11.56
C ARG A 90 1.97 -3.77 10.53
N ALA A 91 0.84 -3.92 9.87
CA ALA A 91 0.26 -2.92 8.99
C ALA A 91 -0.82 -2.13 9.74
N GLU A 92 -0.47 -0.95 10.26
CA GLU A 92 -1.41 -0.03 10.94
C GLU A 92 -1.74 1.20 10.09
N THR A 93 -1.31 1.23 8.83
CA THR A 93 -1.49 2.35 7.91
C THR A 93 -2.98 2.59 7.63
N THR A 94 -3.42 3.85 7.74
CA THR A 94 -4.66 4.29 7.09
C THR A 94 -4.29 4.94 5.76
N PRO A 95 -4.66 4.35 4.61
CA PRO A 95 -4.33 4.92 3.31
C PRO A 95 -4.90 6.32 3.15
N LEU A 96 -4.10 7.24 2.61
CA LEU A 96 -4.61 8.51 2.09
C LEU A 96 -4.82 8.39 0.59
N VAL A 97 -5.89 8.99 0.07
CA VAL A 97 -6.15 9.03 -1.37
C VAL A 97 -6.31 10.48 -1.78
N VAL A 98 -5.44 10.95 -2.68
CA VAL A 98 -5.44 12.30 -3.22
C VAL A 98 -5.38 12.21 -4.73
N ASP A 99 -6.45 12.64 -5.41
CA ASP A 99 -6.54 12.75 -6.86
C ASP A 99 -6.18 11.44 -7.58
N GLY A 100 -6.60 10.30 -7.01
CA GLY A 100 -6.36 8.96 -7.55
C GLY A 100 -5.01 8.32 -7.19
N ILE A 101 -4.15 9.03 -6.45
CA ILE A 101 -2.93 8.47 -5.86
C ILE A 101 -3.22 8.02 -4.43
N MET A 102 -2.96 6.75 -4.14
CA MET A 102 -3.06 6.17 -2.80
C MET A 102 -1.68 6.12 -2.13
N TYR A 103 -1.57 6.71 -0.95
CA TYR A 103 -0.37 6.70 -0.13
C TYR A 103 -0.55 5.74 1.03
N VAL A 104 0.35 4.76 1.13
CA VAL A 104 0.40 3.79 2.23
C VAL A 104 1.78 3.77 2.85
N THR A 105 1.86 3.30 4.09
CA THR A 105 3.12 3.11 4.80
C THR A 105 3.39 1.65 5.08
N GLU A 106 4.66 1.28 4.99
CA GLU A 106 5.20 0.02 5.49
C GLU A 106 6.09 0.31 6.69
N SER A 107 5.97 -0.57 7.69
CA SER A 107 6.81 -0.52 8.88
C SER A 107 8.28 -0.71 8.50
N PRO A 108 9.21 0.08 9.06
CA PRO A 108 9.01 1.12 10.07
C PRO A 108 8.80 2.52 9.46
N SER A 109 9.34 2.77 8.27
CA SER A 109 9.64 4.13 7.80
C SER A 109 9.53 4.26 6.27
N THR A 110 8.76 3.39 5.64
CA THR A 110 8.61 3.36 4.18
C THR A 110 7.27 3.97 3.78
N VAL A 111 7.29 4.84 2.76
CA VAL A 111 6.09 5.43 2.13
C VAL A 111 6.01 4.95 0.69
N ILE A 112 4.80 4.62 0.25
CA ILE A 112 4.55 4.05 -1.08
C ILE A 112 3.39 4.83 -1.69
N ALA A 113 3.61 5.34 -2.90
CA ALA A 113 2.53 5.89 -3.73
C ALA A 113 2.08 4.87 -4.76
N LEU A 114 0.78 4.61 -4.78
CA LEU A 114 0.12 3.64 -5.64
C LEU A 114 -0.92 4.34 -6.51
N ASP A 115 -1.14 3.81 -7.70
CA ASP A 115 -2.35 4.10 -8.48
C ASP A 115 -3.54 3.44 -7.79
N ALA A 116 -4.48 4.22 -7.25
CA ALA A 116 -5.63 3.71 -6.50
C ALA A 116 -6.54 2.80 -7.34
N ARG A 117 -6.49 2.90 -8.68
CA ARG A 117 -7.31 2.11 -9.59
C ARG A 117 -6.71 0.74 -9.88
N THR A 118 -5.38 0.65 -9.95
CA THR A 118 -4.66 -0.53 -10.46
C THR A 118 -3.75 -1.21 -9.43
N GLY A 119 -3.40 -0.52 -8.34
CA GLY A 119 -2.40 -0.98 -7.38
C GLY A 119 -0.95 -0.87 -7.87
N ARG A 120 -0.72 -0.24 -9.04
CA ARG A 120 0.63 -0.01 -9.59
C ARG A 120 1.40 0.95 -8.69
N VAL A 121 2.63 0.58 -8.33
CA VAL A 121 3.55 1.47 -7.61
C VAL A 121 4.03 2.59 -8.54
N PHE A 122 3.83 3.84 -8.14
CA PHE A 122 4.44 5.00 -8.77
C PHE A 122 5.86 5.21 -8.25
N TRP A 123 6.02 5.20 -6.93
CA TRP A 123 7.31 5.36 -6.28
C TRP A 123 7.29 4.79 -4.86
N ARG A 124 8.50 4.64 -4.32
CA ARG A 124 8.78 4.21 -2.95
C ARG A 124 9.77 5.19 -2.34
N TYR A 125 9.55 5.55 -1.09
CA TYR A 125 10.49 6.33 -0.29
C TYR A 125 10.80 5.53 0.98
N GLU A 126 12.08 5.27 1.22
CA GLU A 126 12.57 4.53 2.37
C GLU A 126 13.46 5.47 3.18
N HIS A 127 13.16 5.62 4.47
CA HIS A 127 13.99 6.41 5.37
C HIS A 127 14.81 5.48 6.26
N GLU A 128 16.13 5.60 6.18
CA GLU A 128 17.06 4.86 7.03
C GLU A 128 16.89 5.27 8.50
N LEU A 129 16.76 4.27 9.36
CA LEU A 129 16.64 4.45 10.79
C LEU A 129 17.90 3.92 11.50
N PRO A 130 18.27 4.48 12.67
CA PRO A 130 19.31 3.91 13.50
C PRO A 130 19.02 2.45 13.89
N GLU A 131 20.07 1.62 13.95
CA GLU A 131 19.94 0.19 14.26
C GLU A 131 19.56 -0.06 15.74
N ASP A 132 19.82 0.90 16.63
CA ASP A 132 19.65 0.80 18.08
C ASP A 132 18.33 1.37 18.60
N LEU A 133 17.33 1.52 17.71
CA LEU A 133 16.00 1.97 18.11
C LEU A 133 15.30 0.96 19.03
N ASN A 134 14.90 1.42 20.20
CA ASN A 134 14.14 0.62 21.17
C ASN A 134 12.64 0.67 20.88
N TYR A 135 12.10 -0.38 20.28
CA TYR A 135 10.67 -0.55 20.05
C TYR A 135 10.02 -1.31 21.21
N CYS A 136 9.16 -0.65 22.00
CA CYS A 136 8.43 -1.34 23.08
C CYS A 136 7.48 -2.43 22.57
N CYS A 137 6.92 -2.20 21.38
CA CYS A 137 5.62 -2.76 21.01
C CYS A 137 5.53 -3.01 19.50
N GLY A 138 6.64 -3.28 18.81
CA GLY A 138 6.72 -3.44 17.35
C GLY A 138 7.09 -2.15 16.60
N ARG A 139 7.48 -2.29 15.33
CA ARG A 139 7.95 -1.20 14.47
C ARG A 139 6.79 -0.45 13.81
N ASN A 140 5.77 -0.09 14.60
CA ASN A 140 4.49 0.35 14.07
C ASN A 140 4.57 1.71 13.37
N ASN A 141 3.90 1.83 12.23
CA ASN A 141 3.67 3.08 11.51
C ASN A 141 2.17 3.18 11.13
N ARG A 142 1.53 4.31 11.44
CA ARG A 142 0.07 4.50 11.26
C ARG A 142 -0.33 5.24 9.98
N GLY A 143 0.63 5.66 9.18
CA GLY A 143 0.37 6.35 7.92
C GLY A 143 1.11 7.67 7.81
N VAL A 144 0.71 8.43 6.79
CA VAL A 144 1.24 9.76 6.47
C VAL A 144 0.20 10.84 6.71
N ALA A 145 0.61 12.10 6.62
CA ALA A 145 -0.28 13.25 6.56
C ALA A 145 0.01 14.05 5.29
N VAL A 146 -1.02 14.66 4.72
CA VAL A 146 -0.88 15.67 3.67
C VAL A 146 -0.72 17.03 4.33
N ILE A 147 0.30 17.78 3.94
CA ILE A 147 0.48 19.16 4.39
C ILE A 147 -0.39 20.10 3.56
N GLY A 148 -1.18 20.94 4.23
CA GLY A 148 -1.92 22.03 3.60
C GLY A 148 -1.00 23.23 3.36
N THR A 149 -0.81 23.61 2.10
CA THR A 149 -0.02 24.79 1.70
C THR A 149 -0.86 26.06 1.55
#